data_AF-A0A4S1ZHN0-F1
#
_entry.id   AF-A0A4S1ZHN0-F1
#
_cell.length_a   1.000
_cell.length_b   1.000
_cell.length_c   1.000
_cell.angle_alpha   90.00
_cell.angle_beta   90.00
_cell.angle_gamma   90.00
#
_symmetry.space_group_name_H-M   'P 1'
#
loop_
_entity.id
_entity.type
_entity.pdbx_description
1 polymer ?
#
loop_
_entity_poly.entity_id
_entity_poly.type
_entity_poly.pdbx_seq_one_letter_code
_entity_poly.pdbx_strand_id
1 'polypeptide(L)'
;MKKNLSNKTSNPVLVFSPLKRFIGYFHSLTAAGIAFKTANSVIYSACTGRSISSCGLYFRFLAQDIEIEASDYGTLKLEEYDKMCGVTRTYYPTASMSRKGMKYKQYSKSNKK
;
A
#
# COMPACT_ATOMS: atom_id res chain seq x y z
N MET A 1 -31.61 -15.14 -13.78
CA MET A 1 -31.37 -14.74 -12.38
C MET A 1 -29.97 -14.16 -12.25
N LYS A 2 -29.84 -12.85 -12.00
CA LYS A 2 -28.52 -12.26 -11.66
C LYS A 2 -28.14 -12.79 -10.29
N LYS A 3 -27.16 -13.70 -10.23
CA LYS A 3 -26.55 -14.09 -8.95
C LYS A 3 -25.92 -12.83 -8.37
N ASN A 4 -26.54 -12.27 -7.33
CA ASN A 4 -25.85 -11.36 -6.43
C ASN A 4 -24.81 -12.21 -5.69
N LEU A 5 -23.63 -12.38 -6.28
CA LEU A 5 -22.46 -12.76 -5.50
C LEU A 5 -22.29 -11.63 -4.49
N SER A 6 -22.60 -11.89 -3.22
CA SER A 6 -22.14 -11.04 -2.13
C SER A 6 -20.62 -11.17 -2.06
N ASN A 7 -19.94 -10.50 -2.99
CA ASN A 7 -18.52 -10.28 -2.92
C ASN A 7 -18.32 -9.41 -1.68
N LYS A 8 -17.97 -10.08 -0.58
CA LYS A 8 -17.33 -9.51 0.60
C LYS A 8 -16.48 -8.32 0.12
N THR A 9 -16.90 -7.11 0.51
CA THR A 9 -16.44 -5.81 0.00
C THR A 9 -15.04 -5.88 -0.58
N SER A 10 -14.95 -5.81 -1.91
CA SER A 10 -13.68 -5.84 -2.60
C SER A 10 -12.94 -4.56 -2.27
N ASN A 11 -11.98 -4.61 -1.35
CA ASN A 11 -11.20 -3.43 -0.97
C ASN A 11 -10.30 -3.03 -2.15
N PRO A 12 -10.57 -1.89 -2.82
CA PRO A 12 -9.75 -1.45 -3.93
C PRO A 12 -8.35 -1.10 -3.45
N VAL A 13 -7.38 -1.29 -4.33
CA VAL A 13 -5.96 -1.10 -4.02
C VAL A 13 -5.38 -0.01 -4.92
N LEU A 14 -4.80 0.99 -4.29
CA LEU A 14 -4.00 2.03 -4.90
C LEU A 14 -2.53 1.60 -4.91
N VAL A 15 -1.85 1.86 -6.02
CA VAL A 15 -0.45 1.56 -6.23
C VAL A 15 0.32 2.84 -6.46
N PHE A 16 1.42 3.00 -5.73
CA PHE A 16 2.33 4.12 -5.87
C PHE A 16 3.73 3.63 -6.25
N SER A 17 4.39 4.42 -7.10
CA SER A 17 5.74 4.18 -7.58
C SER A 17 6.79 4.33 -6.46
N PRO A 18 8.05 3.92 -6.70
CA PRO A 18 9.15 4.19 -5.76
C PRO A 18 9.36 5.68 -5.46
N LEU A 19 8.96 6.54 -6.40
CA LEU A 19 8.97 8.00 -6.27
C LEU A 19 7.74 8.56 -5.53
N LYS A 20 6.92 7.68 -4.94
CA LYS A 20 5.76 8.04 -4.11
C LYS A 20 4.71 8.82 -4.90
N ARG A 21 4.45 8.39 -6.13
CA ARG A 21 3.40 8.94 -7.01
C ARG A 21 2.40 7.86 -7.35
N PHE A 22 1.13 8.22 -7.36
CA PHE A 22 0.05 7.32 -7.74
C PHE A 22 0.19 6.88 -9.20
N ILE A 23 0.11 5.58 -9.47
CA ILE A 23 0.32 5.02 -10.82
C ILE A 23 -0.73 3.99 -11.23
N GLY A 24 -1.55 3.49 -10.30
CA GLY A 24 -2.42 2.37 -10.61
C GLY A 24 -3.54 2.15 -9.61
N TYR A 25 -4.71 1.83 -10.13
CA TYR A 25 -5.90 1.45 -9.37
C TYR A 25 -6.28 0.00 -9.71
N PHE A 26 -6.55 -0.81 -8.68
CA PHE A 26 -7.07 -2.15 -8.84
C PHE A 26 -8.36 -2.30 -8.05
N HIS A 27 -9.41 -2.85 -8.66
CA HIS A 27 -10.70 -3.02 -8.00
C HIS A 27 -10.63 -3.94 -6.76
N SER A 28 -9.62 -4.81 -6.69
CA SER A 28 -9.45 -5.79 -5.61
C SER A 28 -7.99 -6.11 -5.35
N LEU A 29 -7.74 -6.60 -4.14
CA LEU A 29 -6.45 -7.14 -3.75
C LEU A 29 -6.05 -8.39 -4.56
N THR A 30 -7.02 -9.20 -4.98
CA THR A 30 -6.78 -10.36 -5.86
C THR A 30 -6.34 -9.92 -7.26
N ALA A 31 -6.97 -8.89 -7.83
CA ALA A 31 -6.56 -8.34 -9.13
C ALA A 31 -5.13 -7.80 -9.07
N ALA A 32 -4.79 -7.07 -8.00
CA ALA A 32 -3.43 -6.60 -7.78
C ALA A 32 -2.43 -7.77 -7.62
N GLY A 33 -2.78 -8.80 -6.84
CA GLY A 33 -1.95 -9.99 -6.65
C GLY A 33 -1.61 -10.71 -7.96
N ILE A 34 -2.61 -10.88 -8.84
CA ILE A 34 -2.43 -11.45 -10.17
C ILE A 34 -1.52 -10.56 -11.03
N ALA A 35 -1.79 -9.24 -11.07
CA ALA A 35 -1.04 -8.30 -11.88
C ALA A 35 0.46 -8.24 -11.50
N PHE A 36 0.77 -8.24 -10.20
CA PHE A 36 2.15 -8.19 -9.70
C PHE A 36 2.75 -9.57 -9.44
N LYS A 37 2.07 -10.65 -9.83
CA LYS A 37 2.49 -12.05 -9.65
C LYS A 37 2.98 -12.33 -8.22
N THR A 38 2.22 -11.85 -7.24
CA THR A 38 2.60 -11.96 -5.82
C THR A 38 1.42 -12.41 -4.97
N ALA A 39 1.71 -12.94 -3.78
CA ALA A 39 0.67 -13.40 -2.88
C ALA A 39 -0.15 -12.24 -2.30
N ASN A 40 -1.46 -12.43 -2.24
CA ASN A 40 -2.43 -11.51 -1.64
C ASN A 40 -2.01 -11.03 -0.24
N SER A 41 -1.50 -11.94 0.60
CA SER A 41 -1.03 -11.63 1.96
C SER A 41 0.09 -10.59 2.00
N VAL A 42 0.97 -10.59 1.00
CA VAL A 42 2.11 -9.65 0.92
C VAL A 42 1.63 -8.25 0.55
N ILE A 43 0.73 -8.13 -0.43
CA ILE A 43 0.10 -6.84 -0.77
C ILE A 43 -0.72 -6.34 0.42
N TYR A 44 -1.48 -7.21 1.07
CA TYR A 44 -2.28 -6.86 2.26
C TYR A 44 -1.39 -6.29 3.38
N SER A 45 -0.23 -6.90 3.63
CA SER A 45 0.75 -6.42 4.60
C SER A 45 1.25 -5.01 4.27
N ALA A 46 1.48 -4.71 2.99
CA ALA A 46 1.86 -3.37 2.53
C ALA A 46 0.71 -2.36 2.65
N CYS A 47 -0.52 -2.74 2.28
CA CYS A 47 -1.71 -1.89 2.42
C CYS A 47 -1.98 -1.51 3.87
N THR A 48 -1.81 -2.45 4.80
CA THR A 48 -2.02 -2.21 6.25
C THR A 48 -0.82 -1.54 6.94
N GLY A 49 0.33 -1.45 6.28
CA GLY A 49 1.52 -0.78 6.81
C GLY A 49 2.39 -1.66 7.70
N ARG A 50 2.07 -2.96 7.80
CA ARG A 50 2.95 -3.97 8.43
C ARG A 50 4.25 -4.12 7.65
N SER A 51 4.19 -3.96 6.34
CA SER A 51 5.34 -3.82 5.46
C SER A 51 5.35 -2.43 4.83
N ILE A 52 6.54 -1.86 4.62
CA ILE A 52 6.67 -0.54 3.97
C ILE A 52 6.21 -0.62 2.51
N SER A 53 6.59 -1.69 1.81
CA SER A 53 6.39 -1.89 0.38
C SER A 53 6.29 -3.36 0.02
N SER A 54 5.89 -3.64 -1.22
CA SER A 54 5.99 -4.95 -1.87
C SER A 54 6.42 -4.77 -3.32
N CYS A 55 7.15 -5.71 -3.92
CA CYS A 55 7.54 -5.66 -5.35
C CYS A 55 8.15 -4.32 -5.83
N GLY A 56 8.85 -3.58 -4.95
CA GLY A 56 9.38 -2.24 -5.28
C GLY A 56 8.31 -1.17 -5.48
N LEU A 57 7.13 -1.33 -4.88
CA LEU A 57 6.00 -0.42 -4.97
C LEU A 57 5.33 -0.25 -3.61
N TYR A 58 4.62 0.86 -3.43
CA TYR A 58 3.76 1.05 -2.26
C TYR A 58 2.32 0.71 -2.61
N PHE A 59 1.63 0.11 -1.66
CA PHE A 59 0.23 -0.27 -1.80
C PHE A 59 -0.60 0.35 -0.67
N ARG A 60 -1.80 0.83 -1.00
CA ARG A 60 -2.79 1.34 -0.03
C ARG A 60 -4.16 0.83 -0.39
N PHE A 61 -5.01 0.63 0.62
CA PHE A 61 -6.44 0.46 0.35
C PHE A 61 -7.03 1.83 0.08
N LEU A 62 -7.97 1.90 -0.87
CA LEU A 62 -8.82 3.07 -1.05
C LEU A 62 -9.68 3.25 0.21
N ALA A 63 -9.63 4.43 0.81
CA ALA A 63 -10.49 4.79 1.94
C ALA A 63 -11.91 5.08 1.44
N GLN A 64 -12.92 4.82 2.26
CA GLN A 64 -14.34 4.90 1.87
C GLN A 64 -14.78 6.34 1.56
N ASP A 65 -14.10 7.32 2.14
CA ASP A 65 -14.33 8.76 2.08
C ASP A 65 -13.45 9.47 1.05
N ILE A 66 -12.61 8.74 0.32
CA ILE A 66 -11.71 9.28 -0.70
C ILE A 66 -12.12 8.76 -2.07
N GLU A 67 -12.27 9.68 -3.01
CA GLU A 67 -12.44 9.39 -4.43
C GLU A 67 -11.13 9.67 -5.17
N ILE A 68 -10.88 8.91 -6.24
CA ILE A 68 -9.70 9.04 -7.08
C ILE A 68 -10.14 9.38 -8.50
N GLU A 69 -9.55 10.42 -9.06
CA GLU A 69 -9.81 10.89 -10.41
C GLU A 69 -8.66 10.55 -11.37
N ALA A 70 -8.90 10.70 -12.68
CA ALA A 70 -7.87 10.47 -13.69
C ALA A 70 -6.71 11.47 -13.61
N SER A 71 -6.96 12.67 -13.10
CA SER A 71 -5.96 13.73 -12.85
C SER A 71 -4.96 13.36 -11.75
N ASP A 72 -5.30 12.43 -10.86
CA ASP A 72 -4.45 12.03 -9.73
C ASP A 72 -3.27 11.17 -10.15
N TYR A 73 -3.36 10.53 -11.33
CA TYR A 73 -2.28 9.69 -11.86
C TYR A 73 -1.03 10.54 -12.09
N GLY A 74 0.06 10.17 -11.41
CA GLY A 74 1.34 10.86 -11.45
C GLY A 74 1.42 12.13 -10.59
N THR A 75 0.31 12.65 -10.08
CA THR A 75 0.26 13.90 -9.31
C THR A 75 0.07 13.64 -7.81
N LEU A 76 -0.87 12.76 -7.44
CA LEU A 76 -1.15 12.42 -6.06
C LEU A 76 0.06 11.75 -5.40
N LYS A 77 0.55 12.36 -4.31
CA LYS A 77 1.66 11.82 -3.54
C LYS A 77 1.17 10.80 -2.51
N LEU A 78 2.00 9.79 -2.25
CA LEU A 78 1.71 8.78 -1.23
C LEU A 78 1.52 9.42 0.15
N GLU A 79 2.36 10.39 0.50
CA GLU A 79 2.31 11.05 1.80
C GLU A 79 1.08 11.93 1.96
N GLU A 80 0.62 12.55 0.86
CA GLU A 80 -0.62 13.33 0.83
C GLU A 80 -1.82 12.41 1.04
N TYR A 81 -1.85 11.26 0.36
CA TYR A 81 -2.86 10.23 0.57
C TYR A 81 -2.89 9.73 2.02
N ASP A 82 -1.73 9.35 2.56
CA ASP A 82 -1.64 8.87 3.94
C ASP A 82 -2.06 9.96 4.96
N LYS A 83 -1.79 11.25 4.66
CA LYS A 83 -2.28 12.39 5.46
C LYS A 83 -3.79 12.56 5.38
N MET A 84 -4.41 12.40 4.19
CA MET A 84 -5.88 12.42 4.04
C MET A 84 -6.54 11.31 4.85
N CYS A 85 -5.94 10.12 4.86
CA CYS A 85 -6.38 9.01 5.71
C CYS A 85 -6.06 9.18 7.22
N GLY A 86 -5.35 10.24 7.62
CA GLY A 86 -4.95 10.47 9.01
C GLY A 86 -3.94 9.44 9.55
N VAL A 87 -3.20 8.73 8.69
CA VAL A 87 -2.25 7.69 9.09
C VAL A 87 -0.81 8.16 8.96
N THR A 88 0.02 7.82 9.95
CA THR A 88 1.47 8.05 9.87
C THR A 88 2.17 6.74 9.51
N ARG A 89 2.96 6.75 8.42
CA ARG A 89 3.67 5.56 7.93
C ARG A 89 5.14 5.86 7.63
N THR A 90 5.95 4.82 7.70
CA THR A 90 7.36 4.88 7.30
C THR A 90 7.47 4.69 5.80
N TYR A 91 8.33 5.49 5.15
CA TYR A 91 8.63 5.41 3.72
C TYR A 91 10.11 5.17 3.47
N TYR A 92 10.47 4.69 2.28
CA TYR A 92 11.87 4.71 1.88
C TYR A 92 12.31 6.15 1.54
N PRO A 93 13.54 6.54 1.94
CA PRO A 93 14.07 7.87 1.63
C PRO A 93 14.33 8.01 0.12
N THR A 94 14.74 6.93 -0.54
CA THR A 94 15.17 6.91 -1.94
C THR A 94 14.30 6.00 -2.79
N ALA A 95 14.27 6.27 -4.10
CA ALA A 95 13.58 5.46 -5.10
C ALA A 95 14.14 4.04 -5.25
N SER A 96 15.35 3.77 -4.73
CA SER A 96 15.93 2.43 -4.70
C SER A 96 15.19 1.48 -3.75
N MET A 97 14.32 2.00 -2.87
CA MET A 97 13.52 1.23 -1.89
C MET A 97 14.33 0.18 -1.13
N SER A 98 15.59 0.50 -0.88
CA SER A 98 16.52 -0.35 -0.18
C SER A 98 16.52 -0.02 1.31
N ARG A 99 16.68 -1.05 2.13
CA ARG A 99 16.88 -0.90 3.58
C ARG A 99 18.32 -0.50 3.93
N LYS A 100 19.24 -0.47 2.95
CA LYS A 100 20.65 -0.09 3.17
C LYS A 100 20.72 1.36 3.65
N GLY A 101 21.13 1.56 4.91
CA GLY A 101 21.22 2.88 5.55
C GLY A 101 20.02 3.27 6.45
N MET A 102 18.95 2.46 6.50
CA MET A 102 17.89 2.68 7.50
C MET A 102 18.36 2.23 8.89
N LYS A 103 18.35 3.15 9.86
CA LYS A 103 18.63 2.84 11.27
C LYS A 103 17.49 1.99 11.83
N TYR A 104 17.78 0.77 12.27
CA TYR A 104 16.82 -0.04 13.01
C TYR A 104 16.73 0.48 14.45
N LYS A 105 15.52 0.72 14.97
CA LYS A 105 15.31 0.71 16.43
C LYS A 105 15.46 -0.75 16.87
N GLN A 106 16.64 -1.13 17.34
CA GLN A 106 16.80 -2.41 18.01
C GLN A 106 16.03 -2.33 19.33
N TYR A 107 14.85 -2.95 19.39
CA TYR A 107 14.23 -3.25 20.68
C TYR A 107 15.07 -4.36 21.31
N SER A 108 15.91 -4.01 22.28
CA SER A 108 16.56 -4.99 23.14
C SER A 108 15.46 -5.86 23.75
N LYS A 109 15.49 -7.17 23.49
CA LYS A 109 14.67 -8.13 24.24
C LYS A 109 15.07 -7.97 25.71
N SER A 110 14.29 -7.24 26.50
CA SER A 110 14.41 -7.31 27.94
C SER A 110 14.07 -8.75 28.31
N ASN A 111 15.07 -9.51 28.73
CA ASN A 111 14.88 -10.85 29.27
C ASN A 111 13.87 -10.74 30.43
N LYS A 112 12.63 -11.19 30.19
CA LYS A 112 11.75 -11.60 31.28
C LYS A 112 12.38 -12.86 31.88
N LYS A 113 13.13 -12.68 32.96
CA LYS A 113 13.32 -13.71 33.98
C LYS A 113 12.05 -13.79 34.82
#